data_AF-A0A0F8T6H3-F1
#
_entry.id   AF-A0A0F8T6H3-F1
#
_cell.length_a   1.000
_cell.length_b   1.000
_cell.length_c   1.000
_cell.angle_alpha   90.00
_cell.angle_beta   90.00
_cell.angle_gamma   90.00
#
_symmetry.space_group_name_H-M   'P 1'
#
loop_
_entity.id
_entity.type
_entity.pdbx_description
1 polymer ?
#
loop_
_entity_poly.entity_id
_entity_poly.type
_entity_poly.pdbx_seq_one_letter_code
_entity_poly.pdbx_strand_id
1 'polypeptide(L)'
;MNKMKKYIAVSLAALAVLIAVASGTASAADNVSNGTTICNVVGADFELDSWSNEQYPVINLFGEEYVLLFSKDDDIRDSHVNKLASLVLDSNETNTLKPGENVDLGNGYALEVREIDIDGENVWLELTRGGQHVANKTVSIDTDENQTWTVTLDNVQGENNVVVMKVHVKQLFVGAEISIVQIDGIWLIDYANARTLNIGDKFGEFTLEQILSGVDESNLGGLVFKNASVADNASVADNASVADFSASPSPEKGLVKFTDKSTVSPISWYRNFWRSITMKNK
;
A
#
# COMPACT_ATOMS: atom_id res chain seq x y z
N MET A 1 53.07 -34.41 -14.38
CA MET A 1 52.78 -33.47 -13.29
C MET A 1 51.80 -32.42 -13.80
N ASN A 2 50.54 -32.46 -13.32
CA ASN A 2 49.47 -31.44 -13.36
C ASN A 2 49.01 -30.87 -14.73
N LYS A 3 47.72 -30.65 -15.01
CA LYS A 3 46.44 -30.89 -14.32
C LYS A 3 45.36 -30.80 -15.42
N MET A 4 44.52 -31.81 -15.57
CA MET A 4 43.30 -31.73 -16.38
C MET A 4 42.31 -30.78 -15.69
N LYS A 5 41.89 -29.71 -16.38
CA LYS A 5 40.79 -28.85 -15.94
C LYS A 5 39.46 -29.58 -16.18
N LYS A 6 38.79 -29.98 -15.11
CA LYS A 6 37.39 -30.42 -15.14
C LYS A 6 36.51 -29.19 -15.36
N TYR A 7 35.75 -29.19 -16.45
CA TYR A 7 34.66 -28.24 -16.65
C TYR A 7 33.43 -28.81 -15.93
N ILE A 8 32.97 -28.11 -14.90
CA ILE A 8 31.69 -28.38 -14.25
C ILE A 8 30.63 -27.69 -15.10
N ALA A 9 29.78 -28.47 -15.75
CA ALA A 9 28.57 -27.95 -16.36
C ALA A 9 27.59 -27.58 -15.25
N VAL A 10 27.44 -26.28 -14.99
CA VAL A 10 26.35 -25.76 -14.15
C VAL A 10 25.15 -25.60 -15.06
N SER A 11 24.16 -26.48 -14.91
CA SER A 11 22.86 -26.33 -15.57
C SER A 11 22.14 -25.16 -14.91
N LEU A 12 22.11 -24.01 -15.59
CA LEU A 12 21.32 -22.86 -15.19
C LEU A 12 19.88 -23.12 -15.68
N ALA A 13 19.00 -23.52 -14.77
CA ALA A 13 17.58 -23.58 -15.06
C ALA A 13 17.06 -22.13 -15.17
N ALA A 14 16.84 -21.66 -16.40
CA ALA A 14 16.19 -20.39 -16.65
C ALA A 14 14.70 -20.53 -16.30
N LEU A 15 14.27 -19.94 -15.18
CA LEU A 15 12.85 -19.77 -14.86
C LEU A 15 12.33 -18.61 -15.70
N ALA A 16 11.65 -18.93 -16.81
CA ALA A 16 11.00 -17.94 -17.63
C ALA A 16 9.73 -17.45 -16.92
N VAL A 17 9.77 -16.25 -16.36
CA VAL A 17 8.58 -15.52 -15.91
C VAL A 17 8.08 -14.72 -17.12
N LEU A 18 6.95 -15.12 -17.69
CA LEU A 18 6.26 -14.36 -18.72
C LEU A 18 5.48 -13.23 -18.02
N ILE A 19 5.92 -11.97 -18.17
CA ILE A 19 5.10 -10.81 -17.82
C ILE A 19 4.54 -10.26 -19.12
N ALA A 20 3.23 -10.43 -19.31
CA ALA A 20 2.49 -9.76 -20.37
C ALA A 20 2.28 -8.30 -19.93
N VAL A 21 2.96 -7.37 -20.61
CA VAL A 21 2.71 -5.93 -20.46
C VAL A 21 1.48 -5.58 -21.29
N ALA A 22 0.42 -5.14 -20.63
CA ALA A 22 -0.69 -4.43 -21.28
C ALA A 22 -0.81 -3.06 -20.63
N SER A 23 -0.56 -2.02 -21.43
CA SER A 23 -0.79 -0.62 -21.09
C SER A 23 -2.26 -0.35 -20.84
N GLY A 24 -2.61 0.10 -19.64
CA GLY A 24 -3.94 0.56 -19.28
C GLY A 24 -4.07 0.73 -17.77
N THR A 25 -4.38 1.94 -17.34
CA THR A 25 -4.71 2.28 -15.95
C THR A 25 -5.91 1.47 -15.48
N ALA A 26 -5.67 0.46 -14.64
CA ALA A 26 -6.70 -0.26 -13.89
C ALA A 26 -6.09 -0.71 -12.55
N SER A 27 -6.68 -0.22 -11.46
CA SER A 27 -6.45 -0.66 -10.09
C SER A 27 -6.55 -2.18 -9.97
N ALA A 28 -5.63 -2.78 -9.22
CA ALA A 28 -5.61 -4.21 -8.86
C ALA A 28 -5.77 -5.15 -10.07
N ALA A 29 -4.67 -5.47 -10.75
CA ALA A 29 -4.65 -6.56 -11.71
C ALA A 29 -4.98 -7.87 -10.98
N ASP A 30 -6.21 -8.35 -11.16
CA ASP A 30 -6.66 -9.69 -10.81
C ASP A 30 -5.73 -10.73 -11.46
N ASN A 31 -4.78 -11.22 -10.68
CA ASN A 31 -4.14 -12.50 -10.92
C ASN A 31 -4.50 -13.45 -9.78
N VAL A 32 -5.81 -13.72 -9.66
CA VAL A 32 -6.34 -14.73 -8.74
C VAL A 32 -5.95 -16.09 -9.30
N SER A 33 -4.75 -16.54 -8.96
CA SER A 33 -4.43 -17.96 -8.88
C SER A 33 -4.31 -18.30 -7.39
N ASN A 34 -5.18 -19.20 -6.91
CA ASN A 34 -5.22 -19.75 -5.56
C ASN A 34 -5.61 -18.83 -4.38
N GLY A 35 -6.40 -17.78 -4.61
CA GLY A 35 -6.89 -16.93 -3.52
C GLY A 35 -5.84 -16.00 -2.92
N THR A 36 -4.76 -15.76 -3.67
CA THR A 36 -3.70 -14.81 -3.35
C THR A 36 -3.91 -13.51 -4.11
N THR A 37 -3.68 -12.37 -3.46
CA THR A 37 -3.75 -11.01 -4.01
C THR A 37 -2.41 -10.33 -3.83
N ILE A 38 -1.88 -9.70 -4.89
CA ILE A 38 -0.64 -8.94 -4.84
C ILE A 38 -1.00 -7.46 -4.86
N CYS A 39 -0.58 -6.73 -3.83
CA CYS A 39 -0.66 -5.27 -3.76
C CYS A 39 0.71 -4.72 -4.14
N ASN A 40 0.82 -4.07 -5.29
CA ASN A 40 2.09 -3.52 -5.77
C ASN A 40 2.29 -2.10 -5.22
N VAL A 41 3.55 -1.77 -4.97
CA VAL A 41 3.98 -0.39 -4.71
C VAL A 41 4.05 0.36 -6.02
N VAL A 42 3.58 1.61 -6.01
CA VAL A 42 3.71 2.54 -7.14
C VAL A 42 4.26 3.88 -6.63
N GLY A 43 4.95 4.61 -7.49
CA GLY A 43 5.35 5.99 -7.20
C GLY A 43 4.17 6.93 -7.46
N ALA A 44 3.89 7.81 -6.50
CA ALA A 44 2.96 8.92 -6.65
C ALA A 44 3.74 10.22 -6.82
N ASP A 45 3.29 11.06 -7.75
CA ASP A 45 3.81 12.40 -7.92
C ASP A 45 3.32 13.30 -6.77
N PHE A 46 4.16 14.23 -6.33
CA PHE A 46 3.71 15.28 -5.41
C PHE A 46 2.80 16.28 -6.12
N GLU A 47 1.85 16.89 -5.40
CA GLU A 47 0.95 17.91 -5.96
C GLU A 47 1.68 19.22 -6.34
N LEU A 48 2.85 19.49 -5.75
CA LEU A 48 3.66 20.66 -6.08
C LEU A 48 4.55 20.41 -7.30
N ASP A 49 4.37 21.23 -8.35
CA ASP A 49 5.16 21.16 -9.59
C ASP A 49 6.69 21.27 -9.38
N SER A 50 7.14 22.04 -8.38
CA SER A 50 8.57 22.17 -8.03
C SER A 50 9.20 20.85 -7.56
N TRP A 51 8.39 19.85 -7.20
CA TRP A 51 8.82 18.50 -6.81
C TRP A 51 8.51 17.45 -7.89
N SER A 52 8.19 17.85 -9.12
CA SER A 52 7.79 16.95 -10.23
C SER A 52 8.85 15.93 -10.68
N ASN A 53 10.10 16.09 -10.23
CA ASN A 53 11.19 15.14 -10.46
C ASN A 53 11.34 14.11 -9.33
N GLU A 54 10.49 14.18 -8.29
CA GLU A 54 10.48 13.28 -7.15
C GLU A 54 9.11 12.58 -7.05
N GLN A 55 9.11 11.39 -6.47
CA GLN A 55 7.90 10.64 -6.17
C GLN A 55 7.97 10.07 -4.75
N TYR A 56 6.82 9.75 -4.18
CA TYR A 56 6.72 9.02 -2.92
C TYR A 56 6.05 7.65 -3.11
N PRO A 57 6.46 6.62 -2.36
CA PRO A 57 5.96 5.26 -2.53
C PRO A 57 4.57 5.10 -1.90
N VAL A 58 3.59 4.66 -2.69
CA VAL A 58 2.24 4.36 -2.23
C VAL A 58 1.84 2.92 -2.52
N ILE A 59 0.98 2.38 -1.67
CA ILE A 59 0.37 1.07 -1.84
C ILE A 59 -1.12 1.15 -1.55
N ASN A 60 -1.93 0.56 -2.43
CA ASN A 60 -3.36 0.39 -2.19
C ASN A 60 -3.61 -1.00 -1.60
N LEU A 61 -4.09 -1.02 -0.35
CA LEU A 61 -4.50 -2.22 0.36
C LEU A 61 -6.02 -2.28 0.40
N PHE A 62 -6.60 -3.01 -0.56
CA PHE A 62 -8.03 -3.32 -0.60
C PHE A 62 -8.96 -2.09 -0.60
N GLY A 63 -8.57 -1.03 -1.31
CA GLY A 63 -9.33 0.21 -1.42
C GLY A 63 -8.86 1.33 -0.50
N GLU A 64 -7.94 1.04 0.42
CA GLU A 64 -7.31 2.05 1.28
C GLU A 64 -5.87 2.30 0.82
N GLU A 65 -5.52 3.57 0.63
CA GLU A 65 -4.18 3.98 0.21
C GLU A 65 -3.29 4.28 1.43
N TYR A 66 -2.03 3.86 1.33
CA TYR A 66 -1.01 4.08 2.35
C TYR A 66 0.28 4.55 1.69
N VAL A 67 0.98 5.45 2.37
CA VAL A 67 2.37 5.81 2.04
C VAL A 67 3.31 4.85 2.76
N LEU A 68 4.30 4.33 2.05
CA LEU A 68 5.34 3.50 2.65
C LEU A 68 6.41 4.40 3.28
N LEU A 69 7.01 3.98 4.39
CA LEU A 69 8.12 4.73 4.94
C LEU A 69 9.33 4.63 4.01
N PHE A 70 9.99 5.76 3.75
CA PHE A 70 11.21 5.85 2.95
C PHE A 70 12.17 6.86 3.59
N SER A 71 13.46 6.62 3.42
CA SER A 71 14.49 7.52 3.90
C SER A 71 14.82 8.57 2.84
N LYS A 72 15.30 9.74 3.28
CA LYS A 72 15.60 10.87 2.37
C LYS A 72 16.62 10.55 1.27
N ASP A 73 17.60 9.71 1.58
CA ASP A 73 18.73 9.42 0.70
C ASP A 73 18.55 8.09 -0.07
N ASP A 74 17.43 7.40 0.15
CA ASP A 74 17.14 6.11 -0.48
C ASP A 74 16.41 6.29 -1.81
N ASP A 75 16.64 5.37 -2.76
CA ASP A 75 15.81 5.27 -3.96
C ASP A 75 14.39 4.82 -3.54
N ILE A 76 13.37 5.28 -4.25
CA ILE A 76 11.97 4.91 -3.98
C ILE A 76 11.74 3.38 -3.93
N ARG A 77 12.54 2.60 -4.68
CA ARG A 77 12.52 1.13 -4.66
C ARG A 77 12.98 0.51 -3.34
N ASP A 78 13.77 1.25 -2.56
CA ASP A 78 14.33 0.83 -1.28
C ASP A 78 13.41 1.19 -0.10
N SER A 79 12.20 1.69 -0.40
CA SER A 79 11.17 1.94 0.60
C SER A 79 10.86 0.72 1.46
N HIS A 80 10.48 0.97 2.71
CA HIS A 80 10.12 -0.07 3.66
C HIS A 80 8.69 -0.55 3.38
N VAL A 81 8.57 -1.47 2.41
CA VAL A 81 7.29 -1.93 1.82
C VAL A 81 6.25 -2.40 2.86
N ASN A 82 6.69 -2.87 4.01
CA ASN A 82 5.81 -3.33 5.08
C ASN A 82 5.55 -2.30 6.19
N LYS A 83 6.05 -1.07 6.07
CA LYS A 83 5.86 0.01 7.05
C LYS A 83 5.01 1.11 6.43
N LEU A 84 3.79 1.24 6.95
CA LEU A 84 2.71 2.01 6.35
C LEU A 84 2.36 3.22 7.21
N ALA A 85 2.15 4.37 6.58
CA ALA A 85 1.54 5.54 7.19
C ALA A 85 0.38 6.04 6.31
N SER A 86 -0.58 6.74 6.92
CA SER A 86 -1.61 7.45 6.16
C SER A 86 -1.06 8.78 5.65
N LEU A 87 -1.44 9.17 4.44
CA LEU A 87 -1.22 10.52 3.93
C LEU A 87 -2.15 11.48 4.69
N VAL A 88 -1.60 12.55 5.25
CA VAL A 88 -2.37 13.60 5.93
C VAL A 88 -2.67 14.73 4.96
N LEU A 89 -1.65 15.16 4.21
CA LEU A 89 -1.75 16.28 3.29
C LEU A 89 -0.76 16.07 2.14
N ASP A 90 -1.21 16.34 0.92
CA ASP A 90 -0.40 16.60 -0.26
C ASP A 90 -1.10 17.76 -0.98
N SER A 91 -0.48 18.94 -0.98
CA SER A 91 -1.16 20.17 -1.42
C SER A 91 -0.19 21.18 -2.01
N ASN A 92 -0.64 21.83 -3.08
CA ASN A 92 0.00 22.98 -3.71
C ASN A 92 -0.71 24.33 -3.40
N GLU A 93 -1.58 24.35 -2.38
CA GLU A 93 -2.29 25.57 -1.98
C GLU A 93 -1.34 26.59 -1.34
N THR A 94 -1.42 27.84 -1.78
CA THR A 94 -0.60 28.93 -1.24
C THR A 94 -1.17 29.48 0.07
N ASN A 95 -0.46 29.25 1.15
CA ASN A 95 -0.68 29.80 2.48
C ASN A 95 0.20 31.04 2.68
N THR A 96 -0.41 32.15 3.09
CA THR A 96 0.32 33.40 3.43
C THR A 96 0.30 33.61 4.93
N LEU A 97 1.47 33.58 5.56
CA LEU A 97 1.61 33.60 7.02
C LEU A 97 2.52 34.75 7.48
N LYS A 98 2.17 35.34 8.62
CA LYS A 98 3.01 36.27 9.39
C LYS A 98 3.78 35.52 10.49
N PRO A 99 4.82 36.14 11.07
CA PRO A 99 5.43 35.63 12.30
C PRO A 99 4.38 35.41 13.40
N GLY A 100 4.41 34.23 14.03
CA GLY A 100 3.47 33.77 15.04
C GLY A 100 2.17 33.17 14.50
N GLU A 101 1.94 33.20 13.19
CA GLU A 101 0.80 32.50 12.56
C GLU A 101 1.18 31.06 12.20
N ASN A 102 0.16 30.20 12.18
CA ASN A 102 0.31 28.80 11.79
C ASN A 102 -0.78 28.37 10.80
N VAL A 103 -0.52 27.26 10.13
CA VAL A 103 -1.49 26.51 9.34
C VAL A 103 -1.75 25.16 10.02
N ASP A 104 -3.02 24.83 10.19
CA ASP A 104 -3.45 23.49 10.62
C ASP A 104 -3.33 22.55 9.43
N LEU A 105 -2.53 21.50 9.59
CA LEU A 105 -2.27 20.51 8.54
C LEU A 105 -3.20 19.29 8.66
N GLY A 106 -4.04 19.23 9.69
CA GLY A 106 -4.87 18.07 10.00
C GLY A 106 -4.19 17.06 10.92
N ASN A 107 -4.97 16.13 11.48
CA ASN A 107 -4.52 15.11 12.44
C ASN A 107 -3.71 15.66 13.64
N GLY A 108 -3.96 16.92 14.01
CA GLY A 108 -3.28 17.62 15.10
C GLY A 108 -1.89 18.14 14.74
N TYR A 109 -1.46 18.06 13.49
CA TYR A 109 -0.23 18.67 12.98
C TYR A 109 -0.45 20.15 12.65
N ALA A 110 0.53 20.99 12.97
CA ALA A 110 0.52 22.39 12.58
C ALA A 110 1.92 22.86 12.21
N LEU A 111 1.99 23.72 11.18
CA LEU A 111 3.22 24.39 10.76
C LEU A 111 3.14 25.86 11.14
N GLU A 112 4.08 26.32 11.95
CA GLU A 112 4.16 27.69 12.43
C GLU A 112 5.34 28.43 11.82
N VAL A 113 5.13 29.70 11.47
CA VAL A 113 6.21 30.65 11.14
C VAL A 113 6.63 31.33 12.43
N ARG A 114 7.74 30.88 13.02
CA ARG A 114 8.24 31.46 14.27
C ARG A 114 8.71 32.88 14.08
N GLU A 115 9.65 33.04 13.15
CA GLU A 115 10.32 34.31 12.89
C GLU A 115 10.68 34.43 11.41
N ILE A 116 10.85 35.68 10.97
CA ILE A 116 11.35 36.03 9.64
C ILE A 116 12.56 36.93 9.86
N ASP A 117 13.72 36.48 9.39
CA ASP A 117 14.92 37.29 9.32
C ASP A 117 14.96 37.99 7.96
N ILE A 118 14.71 39.29 8.00
CA ILE A 118 14.61 40.14 6.82
C ILE A 118 15.98 40.35 6.17
N ASP A 119 17.04 40.52 6.98
CA ASP A 119 18.38 40.85 6.48
C ASP A 119 19.02 39.65 5.80
N GLY A 120 18.75 38.45 6.33
CA GLY A 120 19.24 37.19 5.77
C GLY A 120 18.28 36.48 4.80
N GLU A 121 17.10 37.05 4.53
CA GLU A 121 16.03 36.42 3.73
C GLU A 121 15.68 34.99 4.19
N ASN A 122 15.65 34.79 5.52
CA ASN A 122 15.41 33.49 6.12
C ASN A 122 14.06 33.42 6.84
N VAL A 123 13.47 32.23 6.85
CA VAL A 123 12.23 31.94 7.59
C VAL A 123 12.46 30.81 8.56
N TRP A 124 12.15 31.03 9.84
CA TRP A 124 12.20 29.98 10.85
C TRP A 124 10.84 29.29 10.94
N LEU A 125 10.79 28.04 10.52
CA LEU A 125 9.60 27.19 10.55
C LEU A 125 9.67 26.18 11.68
N GLU A 126 8.52 25.87 12.27
CA GLU A 126 8.36 24.81 13.26
C GLU A 126 7.16 23.91 12.95
N LEU A 127 7.40 22.61 12.93
CA LEU A 127 6.36 21.58 12.91
C LEU A 127 6.03 21.18 14.34
N THR A 128 4.73 21.16 14.65
CA THR A 128 4.20 20.68 15.92
C THR A 128 3.14 19.61 15.70
N ARG A 129 2.92 18.76 16.72
CA ARG A 129 1.80 17.81 16.76
C ARG A 129 1.16 17.82 18.14
N GLY A 130 -0.15 18.05 18.22
CA GLY A 130 -0.86 18.17 19.50
C GLY A 130 -0.28 19.27 20.40
N GLY A 131 0.27 20.34 19.79
CA GLY A 131 0.96 21.44 20.47
C GLY A 131 2.37 21.12 20.97
N GLN A 132 2.89 19.90 20.72
CA GLN A 132 4.27 19.53 21.09
C GLN A 132 5.21 19.72 19.89
N HIS A 133 6.43 20.18 20.19
CA HIS A 133 7.49 20.33 19.20
C HIS A 133 7.86 19.00 18.54
N VAL A 134 7.97 18.99 17.20
CA VAL A 134 8.45 17.85 16.42
C VAL A 134 9.81 18.16 15.79
N ALA A 135 9.88 19.23 15.00
CA ALA A 135 11.10 19.64 14.31
C ALA A 135 11.03 21.13 13.96
N ASN A 136 12.17 21.78 13.78
CA ASN A 136 12.25 23.15 13.25
C ASN A 136 13.43 23.28 12.29
N LYS A 137 13.37 24.29 11.41
CA LYS A 137 14.48 24.63 10.52
C LYS A 137 14.38 26.10 10.08
N THR A 138 15.53 26.72 9.91
CA THR A 138 15.67 27.98 9.17
C THR A 138 15.81 27.68 7.68
N VAL A 139 14.88 28.19 6.87
CA VAL A 139 14.86 28.04 5.42
C VAL A 139 15.33 29.35 4.79
N SER A 140 16.37 29.27 3.96
CA SER A 140 16.87 30.41 3.18
C SER A 140 16.11 30.48 1.86
N ILE A 141 15.71 31.69 1.47
CA ILE A 141 14.95 31.95 0.24
C ILE A 141 15.85 32.55 -0.85
N ASP A 142 17.14 32.74 -0.55
CA ASP A 142 18.14 33.36 -1.43
C ASP A 142 18.36 32.63 -2.76
N THR A 143 18.05 31.33 -2.82
CA THR A 143 18.31 30.44 -3.95
C THR A 143 17.21 29.39 -4.09
N ASP A 144 16.85 29.06 -5.35
CA ASP A 144 15.77 28.11 -5.66
C ASP A 144 16.02 26.70 -5.07
N GLU A 145 17.29 26.31 -4.87
CA GLU A 145 17.66 25.01 -4.31
C GLU A 145 17.38 24.89 -2.79
N ASN A 146 17.22 26.01 -2.08
CA ASN A 146 17.12 26.03 -0.61
C ASN A 146 15.69 26.24 -0.08
N GLN A 147 14.69 26.38 -0.96
CA GLN A 147 13.32 26.71 -0.60
C GLN A 147 12.53 25.52 -0.02
N THR A 148 13.05 24.29 -0.10
CA THR A 148 12.39 23.10 0.45
C THR A 148 12.97 22.68 1.79
N TRP A 149 12.11 22.54 2.79
CA TRP A 149 12.40 21.86 4.04
C TRP A 149 11.82 20.44 4.04
N THR A 150 12.69 19.45 3.93
CA THR A 150 12.37 18.04 4.22
C THR A 150 12.61 17.74 5.70
N VAL A 151 11.57 17.30 6.40
CA VAL A 151 11.66 16.80 7.78
C VAL A 151 11.91 15.31 7.75
N THR A 152 13.00 14.89 8.37
CA THR A 152 13.33 13.50 8.61
C THR A 152 13.32 13.19 10.10
N LEU A 153 12.76 12.05 10.49
CA LEU A 153 12.75 11.60 11.88
C LEU A 153 13.40 10.23 12.03
N ASP A 154 14.01 10.03 13.19
CA ASP A 154 14.60 8.76 13.58
C ASP A 154 13.64 7.91 14.43
N ASN A 155 13.87 6.61 14.42
CA ASN A 155 13.09 5.60 15.13
C ASN A 155 11.59 5.58 14.78
N VAL A 156 11.21 5.97 13.56
CA VAL A 156 9.83 5.83 13.08
C VAL A 156 9.64 4.37 12.66
N GLN A 157 8.89 3.60 13.45
CA GLN A 157 8.75 2.15 13.25
C GLN A 157 10.10 1.42 13.17
N GLY A 158 11.11 1.91 13.90
CA GLY A 158 12.47 1.36 13.92
C GLY A 158 13.35 1.74 12.73
N GLU A 159 12.90 2.63 11.84
CA GLU A 159 13.72 3.19 10.76
C GLU A 159 14.20 4.59 11.09
N ASN A 160 15.32 4.98 10.49
CA ASN A 160 15.96 6.28 10.67
C ASN A 160 15.89 7.12 9.41
N ASN A 161 16.09 8.43 9.53
CA ASN A 161 16.02 9.37 8.41
C ASN A 161 14.72 9.30 7.59
N VAL A 162 13.61 8.86 8.21
CA VAL A 162 12.33 8.68 7.53
C VAL A 162 11.76 10.05 7.17
N VAL A 163 11.46 10.28 5.89
CA VAL A 163 10.83 11.51 5.42
C VAL A 163 9.38 11.54 5.90
N VAL A 164 9.04 12.51 6.75
CA VAL A 164 7.69 12.63 7.32
C VAL A 164 6.93 13.85 6.81
N MET A 165 7.65 14.89 6.38
CA MET A 165 7.06 16.12 5.84
C MET A 165 7.99 16.76 4.82
N LYS A 166 7.43 17.40 3.79
CA LYS A 166 8.11 18.38 2.93
C LYS A 166 7.32 19.68 2.95
N VAL A 167 8.03 20.81 3.02
CA VAL A 167 7.45 22.16 2.95
C VAL A 167 8.24 22.98 1.93
N HIS A 168 7.55 23.59 0.97
CA HIS A 168 8.14 24.51 0.01
C HIS A 168 7.78 25.95 0.37
N VAL A 169 8.81 26.78 0.55
CA VAL A 169 8.68 28.20 0.80
C VAL A 169 8.85 28.94 -0.53
N LYS A 170 7.73 29.38 -1.10
CA LYS A 170 7.69 30.04 -2.41
C LYS A 170 8.51 31.33 -2.45
N GLN A 171 8.23 32.21 -1.49
CA GLN A 171 8.81 33.55 -1.46
C GLN A 171 8.53 34.26 -0.13
N LEU A 172 9.34 35.28 0.14
CA LEU A 172 9.17 36.22 1.24
C LEU A 172 8.79 37.60 0.69
N PHE A 173 7.78 38.23 1.28
CA PHE A 173 7.49 39.63 1.04
C PHE A 173 7.85 40.45 2.28
N VAL A 174 8.79 41.37 2.10
CA VAL A 174 9.22 42.30 3.14
C VAL A 174 8.49 43.62 2.93
N GLY A 175 7.57 43.93 3.84
CA GLY A 175 6.88 45.22 3.89
C GLY A 175 7.54 46.17 4.90
N ALA A 176 7.18 47.47 4.83
CA ALA A 176 7.69 48.48 5.77
C ALA A 176 7.23 48.26 7.23
N GLU A 177 6.08 47.60 7.41
CA GLU A 177 5.48 47.34 8.73
C GLU A 177 5.34 45.84 9.04
N ILE A 178 5.13 45.01 8.01
CA ILE A 178 4.86 43.58 8.16
C ILE A 178 5.58 42.83 7.05
N SER A 179 6.28 41.76 7.42
CA SER A 179 6.80 40.75 6.50
C SER A 179 5.91 39.51 6.54
N ILE A 180 5.70 38.90 5.37
CA ILE A 180 4.89 37.68 5.21
C ILE A 180 5.68 36.66 4.41
N VAL A 181 5.44 35.39 4.69
CA VAL A 181 5.95 34.26 3.91
C VAL A 181 4.82 33.59 3.16
N GLN A 182 5.09 33.15 1.93
CA GLN A 182 4.20 32.28 1.17
C GLN A 182 4.75 30.86 1.14
N ILE A 183 3.95 29.91 1.59
CA ILE A 183 4.19 28.47 1.53
C ILE A 183 3.16 27.88 0.57
N ASP A 184 3.60 27.26 -0.50
CA ASP A 184 2.71 26.76 -1.57
C ASP A 184 2.89 25.28 -1.86
N GLY A 185 3.64 24.55 -1.04
CA GLY A 185 3.75 23.10 -1.14
C GLY A 185 3.89 22.48 0.24
N ILE A 186 2.97 21.60 0.61
CA ILE A 186 3.05 20.84 1.86
C ILE A 186 2.67 19.39 1.58
N TRP A 187 3.58 18.48 1.94
CA TRP A 187 3.35 17.04 1.95
C TRP A 187 3.62 16.50 3.36
N LEU A 188 2.74 15.66 3.90
CA LEU A 188 2.82 15.17 5.28
C LEU A 188 2.17 13.78 5.42
N ILE A 189 2.86 12.89 6.12
CA ILE A 189 2.31 11.60 6.57
C ILE A 189 2.07 11.57 8.09
N ASP A 190 1.11 10.74 8.52
CA ASP A 190 0.84 10.51 9.94
C ASP A 190 1.83 9.51 10.52
N TYR A 191 3.11 9.90 10.57
CA TYR A 191 4.23 9.04 10.97
C TYR A 191 4.07 8.42 12.35
N ALA A 192 3.34 9.08 13.24
CA ALA A 192 3.19 8.63 14.62
C ALA A 192 2.07 7.59 14.79
N ASN A 193 1.18 7.46 13.80
CA ASN A 193 0.25 6.33 13.67
C ASN A 193 0.71 5.32 12.61
N ALA A 194 1.95 5.42 12.13
CA ALA A 194 2.52 4.43 11.23
C ALA A 194 2.54 3.04 11.87
N ARG A 195 2.47 2.01 11.05
CA ARG A 195 2.45 0.61 11.50
C ARG A 195 3.36 -0.26 10.65
N THR A 196 3.88 -1.31 11.26
CA THR A 196 4.63 -2.37 10.57
C THR A 196 3.73 -3.59 10.39
N LEU A 197 3.65 -4.10 9.17
CA LEU A 197 3.04 -5.40 8.86
C LEU A 197 4.11 -6.49 8.88
N ASN A 198 3.76 -7.62 9.49
CA ASN A 198 4.58 -8.82 9.57
C ASN A 198 3.89 -9.97 8.84
N ILE A 199 4.67 -10.93 8.35
CA ILE A 199 4.11 -12.15 7.76
C ILE A 199 3.23 -12.85 8.80
N GLY A 200 2.00 -13.17 8.40
CA GLY A 200 0.95 -13.71 9.25
C GLY A 200 -0.04 -12.66 9.79
N ASP A 201 0.25 -11.37 9.67
CA ASP A 201 -0.66 -10.31 10.09
C ASP A 201 -1.92 -10.30 9.21
N LYS A 202 -3.05 -10.00 9.84
CA LYS A 202 -4.35 -9.92 9.16
C LYS A 202 -4.68 -8.49 8.77
N PHE A 203 -5.20 -8.35 7.55
CA PHE A 203 -5.75 -7.11 7.02
C PHE A 203 -7.16 -7.41 6.51
N GLY A 204 -8.18 -7.14 7.34
CA GLY A 204 -9.53 -7.63 7.08
C GLY A 204 -9.58 -9.16 7.04
N GLU A 205 -10.05 -9.74 5.93
CA GLU A 205 -10.12 -11.20 5.71
C GLU A 205 -8.82 -11.79 5.11
N PHE A 206 -7.86 -10.93 4.80
CA PHE A 206 -6.61 -11.29 4.16
C PHE A 206 -5.48 -11.46 5.18
N THR A 207 -4.55 -12.37 4.91
CA THR A 207 -3.35 -12.61 5.73
C THR A 207 -2.11 -12.35 4.89
N LEU A 208 -1.17 -11.54 5.40
CA LEU A 208 0.08 -11.25 4.71
C LEU A 208 0.95 -12.51 4.67
N GLU A 209 1.31 -12.98 3.48
CA GLU A 209 2.16 -14.16 3.30
C GLU A 209 3.59 -13.81 2.90
N GLN A 210 3.77 -12.76 2.09
CA GLN A 210 5.09 -12.40 1.57
C GLN A 210 5.24 -10.88 1.44
N ILE A 211 6.47 -10.42 1.63
CA ILE A 211 6.91 -9.04 1.39
C ILE A 211 7.90 -9.11 0.23
N LEU A 212 7.61 -8.37 -0.85
CA LEU A 212 8.43 -8.30 -2.05
C LEU A 212 9.20 -6.97 -2.03
N SER A 213 10.53 -7.05 -2.06
CA SER A 213 11.39 -5.88 -2.21
C SER A 213 11.34 -5.34 -3.65
N GLY A 214 11.60 -4.04 -3.80
CA GLY A 214 11.81 -3.44 -5.10
C GLY A 214 13.01 -4.02 -5.83
N VAL A 215 12.93 -4.04 -7.16
CA VAL A 215 13.98 -4.55 -8.06
C VAL A 215 14.50 -3.41 -8.94
N ASP A 216 13.59 -2.63 -9.52
CA ASP A 216 13.88 -1.53 -10.43
C ASP A 216 12.71 -0.53 -10.49
N GLU A 217 12.83 0.52 -11.31
CA GLU A 217 11.81 1.56 -11.48
C GLU A 217 10.44 1.02 -11.95
N SER A 218 10.40 -0.16 -12.59
CA SER A 218 9.16 -0.81 -13.02
C SER A 218 8.56 -1.74 -11.96
N ASN A 219 9.31 -2.05 -10.91
CA ASN A 219 8.91 -2.93 -9.82
C ASN A 219 9.46 -2.42 -8.49
N LEU A 220 8.68 -1.60 -7.80
CA LEU A 220 8.99 -1.02 -6.49
C LEU A 220 8.69 -1.98 -5.33
N GLY A 221 8.35 -3.25 -5.62
CA GLY A 221 7.98 -4.24 -4.64
C GLY A 221 6.48 -4.29 -4.35
N GLY A 222 6.11 -4.95 -3.27
CA GLY A 222 4.70 -5.15 -2.92
C GLY A 222 4.47 -6.10 -1.74
N LEU A 223 3.20 -6.29 -1.43
CA LEU A 223 2.73 -7.17 -0.37
C LEU A 223 1.82 -8.25 -0.97
N VAL A 224 2.05 -9.49 -0.58
CA VAL A 224 1.28 -10.64 -1.07
C VAL A 224 0.39 -11.16 0.04
N PHE A 225 -0.92 -11.13 -0.19
CA PHE A 225 -1.92 -11.53 0.78
C PHE A 225 -2.66 -12.79 0.32
N LYS A 226 -3.00 -13.68 1.26
CA LYS A 226 -3.90 -14.80 1.01
C LYS A 226 -5.26 -14.55 1.66
N ASN A 227 -6.32 -14.85 0.94
CA ASN A 227 -7.68 -14.82 1.47
C ASN A 227 -8.00 -16.16 2.19
N ALA A 228 -8.33 -16.07 3.48
CA ALA A 228 -8.66 -17.26 4.28
C ALA A 228 -10.01 -17.92 3.91
N SER A 229 -10.88 -17.23 3.17
CA SER A 229 -12.19 -17.75 2.75
C SER A 229 -12.14 -18.72 1.56
N VAL A 230 -11.00 -18.79 0.85
CA VAL A 230 -10.73 -19.83 -0.13
C VAL A 230 -10.18 -21.04 0.63
N ALA A 231 -11.08 -21.76 1.30
CA ALA A 231 -10.73 -23.07 1.85
C ALA A 231 -10.22 -23.95 0.71
N ASP A 232 -9.06 -24.58 0.92
CA ASP A 232 -8.43 -25.55 0.02
C ASP A 232 -9.42 -26.63 -0.39
N ASN A 233 -10.10 -26.45 -1.51
CA ASN A 233 -10.86 -27.52 -2.15
C ASN A 233 -9.92 -28.37 -3.00
N ALA A 234 -8.79 -28.78 -2.41
CA ALA A 234 -7.77 -29.57 -3.08
C ALA A 234 -6.96 -30.42 -2.08
N SER A 235 -7.60 -31.40 -1.44
CA SER A 235 -6.95 -32.70 -1.17
C SER A 235 -7.95 -33.76 -0.71
N VAL A 236 -8.57 -34.47 -1.66
CA VAL A 236 -8.82 -35.92 -1.51
C VAL A 236 -8.59 -36.55 -2.88
N ALA A 237 -7.33 -36.82 -3.21
CA ALA A 237 -7.03 -37.96 -4.07
C ALA A 237 -6.87 -39.15 -3.12
N ASP A 238 -7.91 -39.98 -3.05
CA ASP A 238 -7.75 -41.44 -3.04
C ASP A 238 -9.12 -42.12 -3.11
N ASN A 239 -9.41 -42.63 -4.32
CA ASN A 239 -10.17 -43.85 -4.62
C ASN A 239 -11.50 -44.10 -3.89
N ALA A 240 -12.62 -43.63 -4.45
CA ALA A 240 -13.93 -44.26 -4.21
C ALA A 240 -14.95 -43.95 -5.33
N SER A 241 -15.24 -44.99 -6.12
CA SER A 241 -16.43 -45.24 -6.95
C SER A 241 -17.11 -44.05 -7.65
N VAL A 242 -16.99 -44.04 -8.98
CA VAL A 242 -17.97 -43.42 -9.88
C VAL A 242 -19.36 -43.88 -9.45
N ALA A 243 -20.18 -42.98 -8.90
CA ALA A 243 -21.57 -43.27 -8.62
C ALA A 243 -22.32 -43.33 -9.96
N ASP A 244 -22.57 -44.55 -10.43
CA ASP A 244 -23.31 -44.79 -11.66
C ASP A 244 -24.81 -44.60 -11.36
N PHE A 245 -25.34 -43.43 -11.66
CA PHE A 245 -26.75 -43.10 -11.47
C PHE A 245 -27.51 -43.47 -12.74
N SER A 246 -28.11 -44.66 -12.77
CA SER A 246 -29.05 -45.03 -13.83
C SER A 246 -30.50 -44.83 -13.35
N ALA A 247 -31.26 -44.05 -14.10
CA ALA A 247 -32.71 -43.93 -13.95
C ALA A 247 -33.36 -44.56 -15.19
N SER A 248 -34.19 -45.58 -15.00
CA SER A 248 -35.04 -46.12 -16.06
C SER A 248 -36.48 -45.67 -15.82
N PRO A 249 -37.10 -44.94 -16.76
CA PRO A 249 -38.52 -44.63 -16.67
C PRO A 249 -39.34 -45.88 -16.95
N SER A 250 -40.13 -46.33 -15.97
CA SER A 250 -41.18 -47.33 -16.20
C SER A 250 -42.48 -46.60 -16.55
N PRO A 251 -43.16 -46.94 -17.67
CA PRO A 251 -44.36 -46.26 -18.10
C PRO A 251 -45.59 -46.89 -17.44
N GLU A 252 -45.79 -46.68 -16.14
CA GLU A 252 -47.12 -46.85 -15.54
C GLU A 252 -47.25 -46.05 -14.24
N LYS A 253 -48.45 -45.51 -14.02
CA LYS A 253 -48.77 -44.50 -12.99
C LYS A 253 -48.34 -44.94 -11.58
N GLY A 254 -47.47 -44.15 -10.95
CA GLY A 254 -47.38 -44.02 -9.49
C GLY A 254 -46.08 -44.52 -8.85
N LEU A 255 -45.39 -43.58 -8.19
CA LEU A 255 -44.21 -43.74 -7.32
C LEU A 255 -42.88 -44.17 -7.99
N VAL A 256 -41.96 -43.22 -8.10
CA VAL A 256 -40.53 -43.50 -8.34
C VAL A 256 -39.92 -44.00 -7.01
N LYS A 257 -39.48 -45.25 -6.95
CA LYS A 257 -38.71 -45.78 -5.81
C LYS A 257 -37.24 -45.48 -6.02
N PHE A 258 -36.65 -44.68 -5.14
CA PHE A 258 -35.21 -44.54 -5.01
C PHE A 258 -34.72 -45.54 -3.96
N THR A 259 -33.69 -46.32 -4.28
CA THR A 259 -33.04 -47.22 -3.33
C THR A 259 -31.61 -46.75 -3.13
N ASP A 260 -31.29 -46.29 -1.92
CA ASP A 260 -29.91 -45.99 -1.53
C ASP A 260 -29.25 -47.25 -0.97
N LYS A 261 -28.07 -47.61 -1.48
CA LYS A 261 -27.25 -48.72 -0.98
C LYS A 261 -25.95 -48.22 -0.31
N SER A 262 -25.84 -46.92 -0.03
CA SER A 262 -24.70 -46.36 0.67
C SER A 262 -24.67 -46.85 2.12
N THR A 263 -23.48 -47.18 2.62
CA THR A 263 -23.26 -47.62 4.01
C THR A 263 -22.84 -46.46 4.92
N VAL A 264 -22.98 -45.21 4.48
CA VAL A 264 -22.51 -44.01 5.19
C VAL A 264 -23.69 -43.08 5.45
N SER A 265 -23.83 -42.58 6.69
CA SER A 265 -24.91 -41.67 7.06
C SER A 265 -24.76 -40.30 6.36
N PRO A 266 -25.84 -39.66 5.88
CA PRO A 266 -25.72 -38.46 5.07
C PRO A 266 -25.32 -37.23 5.91
N ILE A 267 -24.27 -36.54 5.51
CA ILE A 267 -23.86 -35.23 6.04
C ILE A 267 -24.66 -34.14 5.31
N SER A 268 -25.50 -33.44 6.09
CA SER A 268 -26.14 -32.12 5.89
C SER A 268 -26.57 -31.57 4.50
N TRP A 269 -26.84 -32.38 3.48
CA TRP A 269 -27.55 -31.93 2.26
C TRP A 269 -29.09 -31.94 2.36
N TYR A 270 -29.65 -32.40 3.47
CA TYR A 270 -31.10 -32.63 3.62
C TYR A 270 -31.97 -31.37 3.74
N ARG A 271 -31.39 -30.18 3.87
CA ARG A 271 -32.15 -28.92 4.08
C ARG A 271 -32.51 -28.18 2.78
N ASN A 272 -31.75 -28.35 1.71
CA ASN A 272 -31.93 -27.56 0.49
C ASN A 272 -32.87 -28.21 -0.54
N PHE A 273 -33.15 -29.52 -0.42
CA PHE A 273 -34.03 -30.24 -1.34
C PHE A 273 -35.53 -29.98 -1.06
N TRP A 274 -35.93 -29.85 0.21
CA TRP A 274 -37.33 -29.63 0.57
C TRP A 274 -37.84 -28.19 0.35
N ARG A 275 -36.96 -27.22 0.05
CA ARG A 275 -37.39 -25.84 -0.25
C ARG A 275 -37.87 -25.62 -1.69
N SER A 276 -37.53 -26.50 -2.64
CA SER A 276 -37.80 -26.24 -4.06
C SER A 276 -39.10 -26.84 -4.61
N ILE A 277 -39.89 -27.56 -3.82
CA ILE A 277 -41.17 -28.12 -4.27
C ILE A 277 -42.32 -27.44 -3.53
N THR A 278 -42.61 -26.20 -3.91
CA THR A 278 -43.94 -25.62 -3.68
C THR A 278 -44.67 -25.61 -5.02
N MET A 279 -45.46 -26.66 -5.28
CA MET A 279 -46.35 -26.66 -6.44
C MET A 279 -47.47 -25.64 -6.19
N LYS A 280 -47.55 -24.59 -7.01
CA LYS A 280 -48.75 -23.77 -7.15
C LYS A 280 -49.81 -24.60 -7.87
N ASN A 281 -50.86 -25.01 -7.16
CA ASN A 281 -52.09 -25.52 -7.77
C ASN A 281 -53.02 -24.32 -8.07
N LYS A 282 -53.28 -24.08 -9.36
CA LYS A 282 -54.61 -23.74 -9.86
C LYS A 282 -54.70 -24.03 -11.36
#